data_AF-A0A2A9FCC7-F1
#
_entry.id   AF-A0A2A9FCC7-F1
#
_cell.length_a   1.000
_cell.length_b   1.000
_cell.length_c   1.000
_cell.angle_alpha   90.00
_cell.angle_beta   90.00
_cell.angle_gamma   90.00
#
_symmetry.space_group_name_H-M   'P 1'
#
loop_
_entity.id
_entity.type
_entity.pdbx_description
1 polymer ?
#
loop_
_entity_poly.entity_id
_entity_poly.type
_entity_poly.pdbx_seq_one_letter_code
_entity_poly.pdbx_strand_id
1 'polypeptide(L)'
;MARLGGMVRVPLTDEERSRGERLGVVLRAARAGRSMTEVAAEAGISVETLRKIETGRIPTPAFFTVAAIADAVQLPLDRLRLACDPTRLSPAS
;
A
#
# COMPACT_ATOMS: atom_id res chain seq x y z
N MET A 1 -19.90 -18.31 31.87
CA MET A 1 -20.17 -17.29 30.82
C MET A 1 -18.87 -16.59 30.46
N ALA A 2 -18.18 -17.05 29.41
CA ALA A 2 -16.98 -16.38 28.91
C ALA A 2 -17.41 -15.26 27.94
N ARG A 3 -17.15 -14.00 28.33
CA ARG A 3 -17.20 -12.88 27.39
C ARG A 3 -15.98 -13.00 26.49
N LEU A 4 -16.20 -13.38 25.22
CA LEU A 4 -15.24 -13.11 24.16
C LEU A 4 -15.16 -11.58 24.04
N GLY A 5 -14.20 -10.98 24.74
CA GLY A 5 -13.83 -9.58 24.54
C GLY A 5 -13.38 -9.45 23.09
N GLY A 6 -14.29 -9.04 22.21
CA GLY A 6 -13.96 -8.78 20.82
C GLY A 6 -12.77 -7.83 20.81
N MET A 7 -11.72 -8.19 20.06
CA MET A 7 -10.58 -7.30 19.84
C MET A 7 -11.11 -5.92 19.47
N VAL A 8 -10.98 -4.96 20.39
CA VAL A 8 -11.18 -3.55 20.08
C VAL A 8 -10.02 -3.21 19.17
N ARG A 9 -10.26 -3.26 17.85
CA ARG A 9 -9.28 -2.75 16.90
C ARG A 9 -9.15 -1.27 17.18
N VAL A 10 -7.95 -0.84 17.57
CA VAL A 10 -7.64 0.59 17.68
C VAL A 10 -8.05 1.23 16.35
N PRO A 11 -8.94 2.23 16.35
CA PRO A 11 -9.29 2.93 15.14
C PRO A 11 -8.03 3.52 14.54
N LEU A 12 -7.86 3.35 13.23
CA LEU A 12 -6.77 4.00 12.53
C LEU A 12 -6.91 5.51 12.70
N THR A 13 -5.80 6.19 12.81
CA THR A 13 -5.70 7.64 12.67
C THR A 13 -5.97 8.03 11.21
N ASP A 14 -6.33 9.29 10.98
CA ASP A 14 -6.45 9.82 9.61
C ASP A 14 -5.11 9.77 8.88
N GLU A 15 -4.00 9.98 9.59
CA GLU A 15 -2.67 9.91 9.00
C GLU A 15 -2.31 8.51 8.51
N GLU A 16 -2.65 7.45 9.26
CA GLU A 16 -2.45 6.07 8.83
C GLU A 16 -3.28 5.74 7.58
N ARG A 17 -4.52 6.23 7.49
CA ARG A 17 -5.36 6.10 6.29
C ARG A 17 -4.71 6.79 5.10
N SER A 18 -4.38 8.07 5.24
CA SER A 18 -3.79 8.85 4.16
C SER A 18 -2.43 8.29 3.72
N ARG A 19 -1.65 7.71 4.64
CA ARG A 19 -0.38 7.04 4.30
C ARG A 19 -0.62 5.82 3.42
N GLY A 20 -1.58 4.96 3.76
CA GLY A 20 -1.97 3.81 2.95
C GLY A 20 -2.50 4.19 1.58
N GLU A 21 -3.33 5.23 1.49
CA GLU A 21 -3.87 5.76 0.23
C GLU A 21 -2.76 6.26 -0.69
N ARG A 22 -1.82 7.07 -0.18
CA ARG A 22 -0.67 7.56 -0.98
C ARG A 22 0.18 6.40 -1.50
N LEU A 23 0.51 5.44 -0.63
CA LEU A 23 1.26 4.25 -1.02
C LEU A 23 0.55 3.48 -2.14
N GLY A 24 -0.75 3.25 -1.99
CA GLY A 24 -1.57 2.56 -2.98
C GLY A 24 -1.57 3.25 -4.35
N VAL A 25 -1.72 4.57 -4.36
CA VAL A 25 -1.68 5.38 -5.59
C VAL A 25 -0.33 5.26 -6.31
N VAL A 26 0.78 5.37 -5.58
CA VAL A 26 2.14 5.28 -6.17
C VAL A 26 2.38 3.90 -6.77
N LEU A 27 2.05 2.83 -6.05
CA LEU A 27 2.22 1.45 -6.55
C LEU A 27 1.34 1.16 -7.77
N ARG A 28 0.08 1.63 -7.75
CA ARG A 28 -0.84 1.51 -8.88
C ARG A 28 -0.31 2.25 -10.12
N ALA A 29 0.25 3.44 -9.94
CA ALA A 29 0.85 4.21 -11.03
C ALA A 29 2.08 3.47 -11.61
N ALA A 30 2.94 2.93 -10.75
CA ALA A 30 4.14 2.19 -11.15
C ALA A 30 3.81 0.88 -11.91
N ARG A 31 2.66 0.24 -11.62
CA ARG A 31 2.19 -0.92 -12.39
C ARG A 31 1.94 -0.59 -13.88
N ALA A 32 1.72 0.69 -14.23
CA ALA A 32 1.72 1.20 -15.61
C ALA A 32 0.86 0.40 -16.63
N GLY A 33 -0.27 -0.15 -16.18
CA GLY A 33 -1.20 -0.90 -17.03
C GLY A 33 -0.96 -2.41 -17.11
N ARG A 34 0.13 -2.94 -16.52
CA ARG A 34 0.37 -4.38 -16.38
C ARG A 34 -0.78 -5.05 -15.61
N SER A 35 -1.06 -6.33 -15.87
CA SER A 35 -2.18 -7.00 -15.22
C SER A 35 -1.96 -7.10 -13.70
N MET A 36 -3.04 -6.95 -12.94
CA MET A 36 -3.00 -7.24 -11.49
C MET A 36 -2.69 -8.72 -11.22
N THR A 37 -3.09 -9.63 -12.11
CA THR A 37 -2.80 -11.06 -11.97
C THR A 37 -1.30 -11.35 -12.09
N GLU A 38 -0.64 -10.71 -13.07
CA GLU A 38 0.80 -10.87 -13.31
C GLU A 38 1.61 -10.29 -12.15
N VAL A 39 1.34 -9.04 -11.76
CA VAL A 39 2.06 -8.39 -10.66
C VAL A 39 1.83 -9.09 -9.32
N ALA A 40 0.60 -9.55 -9.05
CA ALA A 40 0.33 -10.28 -7.81
C ALA A 40 1.07 -11.63 -7.76
N ALA A 41 1.17 -12.34 -8.90
CA ALA A 41 1.93 -13.58 -9.00
C ALA A 41 3.44 -13.34 -8.79
N GLU A 42 4.01 -12.31 -9.43
CA GLU A 42 5.41 -11.93 -9.25
C GLU A 42 5.72 -11.50 -7.80
N ALA A 43 4.80 -10.79 -7.15
CA ALA A 43 4.94 -10.36 -5.76
C ALA A 43 4.59 -11.46 -4.74
N GLY A 44 4.16 -12.65 -5.17
CA GLY A 44 3.79 -13.76 -4.29
C GLY A 44 2.57 -13.50 -3.39
N ILE A 45 1.61 -12.70 -3.86
CA ILE A 45 0.39 -12.35 -3.11
C ILE A 45 -0.88 -12.62 -3.92
N SER A 46 -2.03 -12.57 -3.25
CA SER A 46 -3.31 -12.64 -3.97
C SER A 46 -3.59 -11.34 -4.74
N VAL A 47 -4.31 -11.46 -5.86
CA VAL A 47 -4.82 -10.30 -6.62
C VAL A 47 -5.69 -9.40 -5.75
N GLU A 48 -6.43 -9.98 -4.81
CA GLU A 48 -7.26 -9.23 -3.87
C GLU A 48 -6.43 -8.43 -2.86
N THR A 49 -5.31 -8.98 -2.40
CA THR A 49 -4.34 -8.26 -1.56
C THR A 49 -3.78 -7.08 -2.32
N LEU A 50 -3.33 -7.27 -3.57
CA LEU A 50 -2.82 -6.19 -4.41
C LEU A 50 -3.90 -5.12 -4.63
N ARG A 51 -5.13 -5.51 -4.94
CA ARG A 51 -6.27 -4.59 -5.10
C ARG A 51 -6.50 -3.73 -3.88
N LYS A 52 -6.50 -4.33 -2.69
CA LYS A 52 -6.69 -3.60 -1.43
C LYS A 52 -5.55 -2.64 -1.15
N ILE A 53 -4.30 -3.00 -1.47
CA ILE A 53 -3.15 -2.12 -1.31
C ILE A 53 -3.25 -0.94 -2.28
N GLU A 54 -3.46 -1.20 -3.57
CA GLU A 54 -3.57 -0.15 -4.61
C GLU A 54 -4.72 0.83 -4.38
N THR A 55 -5.76 0.41 -3.65
CA THR A 55 -6.91 1.25 -3.30
C THR A 55 -6.85 1.81 -1.88
N GLY A 56 -5.72 1.67 -1.18
CA GLY A 56 -5.52 2.21 0.18
C GLY A 56 -6.33 1.51 1.27
N ARG A 57 -6.99 0.39 0.96
CA ARG A 57 -7.82 -0.39 1.91
C ARG A 57 -7.01 -1.22 2.91
N ILE A 58 -5.70 -1.31 2.72
CA ILE A 58 -4.74 -1.82 3.70
C ILE A 58 -3.83 -0.64 4.10
N PRO A 59 -4.13 0.05 5.21
CA PRO A 59 -3.42 1.26 5.61
C PRO A 59 -2.03 1.00 6.21
N THR A 60 -1.85 -0.17 6.81
CA THR A 60 -0.58 -0.63 7.39
C THR A 60 -0.16 -1.96 6.74
N PRO A 61 0.19 -1.97 5.44
CA PRO A 61 0.65 -3.17 4.78
C PRO A 61 1.99 -3.63 5.36
N ALA A 62 2.22 -4.94 5.39
CA ALA A 62 3.47 -5.50 5.87
C ALA A 62 4.64 -5.04 4.97
N PHE A 63 5.77 -4.70 5.58
CA PHE A 63 6.96 -4.21 4.87
C PHE A 63 7.37 -5.10 3.70
N PHE A 64 7.51 -6.41 3.93
CA PHE A 64 7.91 -7.35 2.87
C PHE A 64 6.89 -7.48 1.75
N THR A 65 5.59 -7.26 2.02
CA THR A 65 4.57 -7.19 0.98
C THR A 65 4.77 -5.95 0.11
N VAL A 66 5.06 -4.80 0.70
CA VAL A 66 5.35 -3.57 -0.05
C VAL A 66 6.61 -3.73 -0.89
N ALA A 67 7.68 -4.29 -0.31
CA ALA A 67 8.94 -4.56 -1.03
C ALA A 67 8.72 -5.49 -2.23
N ALA A 68 8.00 -6.60 -2.06
CA ALA A 68 7.72 -7.54 -3.14
C ALA A 68 6.90 -6.90 -4.28
N ILE A 69 5.91 -6.06 -3.94
CA ILE A 69 5.15 -5.33 -4.97
C ILE A 69 6.05 -4.31 -5.68
N ALA A 70 6.89 -3.59 -4.94
CA ALA A 70 7.81 -2.60 -5.49
C ALA A 70 8.79 -3.23 -6.49
N ASP A 71 9.37 -4.38 -6.13
CA ASP A 71 10.24 -5.17 -7.01
C ASP A 71 9.48 -5.66 -8.25
N ALA A 72 8.27 -6.21 -8.07
CA ALA A 72 7.43 -6.68 -9.16
C ALA A 72 7.10 -5.56 -10.15
N VAL A 73 6.80 -4.34 -9.69
CA VAL A 73 6.54 -3.17 -10.56
C VAL A 73 7.80 -2.40 -10.96
N GLN A 74 8.99 -2.92 -10.67
CA GLN A 74 10.29 -2.32 -11.01
C GLN A 74 10.46 -0.89 -10.45
N LEU A 75 9.91 -0.63 -9.25
CA LEU A 75 10.04 0.64 -8.55
C LEU A 75 11.01 0.48 -7.36
N PRO A 76 12.20 1.09 -7.41
CA PRO A 76 13.12 1.10 -6.28
C PRO A 76 12.49 1.66 -5.00
N LEU A 77 12.75 1.04 -3.85
CA LEU A 77 12.16 1.43 -2.56
C LEU A 77 12.51 2.87 -2.13
N ASP A 78 13.69 3.36 -2.49
CA ASP A 78 14.07 4.76 -2.27
C ASP A 78 13.14 5.71 -3.06
N ARG A 79 12.82 5.37 -4.31
CA ARG A 79 11.88 6.13 -5.15
C ARG A 79 10.46 6.03 -4.63
N LEU A 80 10.02 4.86 -4.19
CA LEU A 80 8.73 4.67 -3.54
C LEU A 80 8.59 5.56 -2.29
N ARG A 81 9.60 5.54 -1.41
CA ARG A 81 9.63 6.37 -0.19
C ARG A 81 9.50 7.86 -0.53
N LEU A 82 10.27 8.33 -1.52
CA LEU A 82 10.25 9.73 -1.94
C LEU A 82 8.90 10.13 -2.57
N ALA A 83 8.28 9.25 -3.33
CA ALA A 83 6.98 9.50 -3.95
C ALA A 83 5.81 9.51 -2.95
N CYS A 84 5.97 8.83 -1.80
CA CYS A 84 4.96 8.80 -0.74
C CYS A 84 5.08 9.98 0.26
N ASP A 85 6.12 10.80 0.15
CA ASP A 85 6.41 11.91 1.06
C ASP A 85 5.40 13.05 0.88
N PRO A 86 4.53 13.33 1.87
CA PRO A 86 3.52 14.38 1.76
C PRO A 86 4.13 15.79 1.65
N THR A 87 5.35 15.99 2.13
CA THR A 87 6.02 17.31 2.07
C THR A 87 6.46 17.68 0.66
N ARG A 88 6.64 16.67 -0.21
CA ARG A 88 6.96 16.87 -1.64
C ARG A 88 5.74 17.17 -2.50
N LEU A 89 4.53 16.94 -1.98
CA LEU A 89 3.28 17.24 -2.66
C LEU A 89 2.78 18.68 -2.40
N SER A 90 3.57 19.51 -1.71
CA SER A 90 3.31 20.95 -1.68
C SER A 90 3.89 21.58 -2.94
N PRO A 91 3.06 22.01 -3.92
CA PRO A 91 3.53 23.04 -4.83
C PRO A 91 3.79 24.29 -3.98
N ALA A 92 4.95 24.92 -4.19
CA ALA A 92 5.12 26.30 -3.79
C ALA A 92 3.98 27.12 -4.40
N SER A 93 3.23 27.83 -3.57
CA SER A 93 2.39 28.97 -3.93
C SER A 93 2.25 29.85 -2.70
#